data_AF-A0A949RPX2-F1
#
_entry.id   AF-A0A949RPX2-F1
#
_cell.length_a   1.000
_cell.length_b   1.000
_cell.length_c   1.000
_cell.angle_alpha   90.00
_cell.angle_beta   90.00
_cell.angle_gamma   90.00
#
_symmetry.space_group_name_H-M   'P 1'
#
loop_
_entity.id
_entity.type
_entity.pdbx_description
1 polymer ?
#
loop_
_entity_poly.entity_id
_entity_poly.type
_entity_poly.pdbx_seq_one_letter_code
_entity_poly.pdbx_strand_id
1 'polypeptide(L)'
;MTCAEIELLLCDYIDGALRPEQRAEVEAHLAVCAACAELHRDSTGVLGFLERAAAVEPPPSLVTRILHQAPVSQPPVHTARTTFGRLLGRWLEPVLQPRLAMGMAMTILSFAMLGRFAGIEARQLRPGDLQPAKVWEAAEDQANRAWTRAVKYYDSLKIVYILQSRLREITDTGDDGLTPEDREQERKLEQKRGTATPMEENSGAPR
;
A
#
# COMPACT_ATOMS: atom_id res chain seq x y z
N MET A 1 12.85 -1.49 -43.09
CA MET A 1 12.85 -2.69 -42.23
C MET A 1 14.19 -3.41 -42.31
N THR A 2 14.55 -4.10 -41.24
CA THR A 2 15.70 -5.00 -41.16
C THR A 2 15.31 -6.43 -41.58
N CYS A 3 16.28 -7.30 -41.89
CA CYS A 3 15.99 -8.69 -42.23
C CYS A 3 15.30 -9.43 -41.07
N ALA A 4 15.72 -9.15 -39.83
CA ALA A 4 15.13 -9.75 -38.62
C ALA A 4 13.65 -9.37 -38.44
N GLU A 5 13.26 -8.15 -38.80
CA GLU A 5 11.85 -7.72 -38.76
C GLU A 5 11.00 -8.49 -39.80
N ILE A 6 11.56 -8.81 -40.97
CA ILE A 6 10.85 -9.62 -41.97
C ILE A 6 10.67 -11.05 -41.51
N GLU A 7 11.68 -11.68 -40.93
CA GLU A 7 11.56 -13.06 -40.42
C GLU A 7 10.40 -13.19 -39.42
N LEU A 8 10.14 -12.14 -38.63
CA LEU A 8 9.00 -12.08 -37.72
C LEU A 8 7.65 -11.88 -38.44
N LEU A 9 7.62 -11.11 -39.54
CA LEU A 9 6.41 -10.76 -40.28
C LEU A 9 6.10 -11.70 -41.44
N LEU A 10 7.00 -12.62 -41.78
CA LEU A 10 6.91 -13.42 -43.01
C LEU A 10 5.69 -14.34 -43.01
N CYS A 11 5.38 -14.99 -41.89
CA CYS A 11 4.20 -15.83 -41.78
C CYS A 11 2.91 -15.01 -41.95
N ASP A 12 2.79 -13.89 -41.25
CA ASP A 12 1.64 -12.98 -41.36
C ASP A 12 1.50 -12.41 -42.79
N TYR A 13 2.62 -12.17 -43.48
CA TYR A 13 2.65 -11.74 -44.88
C TYR A 13 2.09 -12.83 -45.80
N ILE A 14 2.55 -14.08 -45.63
CA ILE A 14 2.12 -15.24 -46.41
C ILE A 14 0.63 -15.54 -46.16
N ASP A 15 0.17 -15.43 -44.91
CA ASP A 15 -1.23 -15.64 -44.53
C ASP A 15 -2.14 -14.46 -44.92
N GLY A 16 -1.57 -13.35 -45.42
CA GLY A 16 -2.32 -12.15 -45.80
C GLY A 16 -2.93 -11.38 -44.61
N ALA A 17 -2.41 -11.60 -43.40
CA ALA A 17 -2.87 -10.98 -42.16
C ALA A 17 -2.28 -9.58 -41.91
N LEU A 18 -1.26 -9.18 -42.68
CA LEU A 18 -0.64 -7.85 -42.55
C LEU A 18 -1.53 -6.71 -43.04
N ARG A 19 -1.41 -5.57 -42.36
CA ARG A 19 -1.96 -4.29 -42.82
C ARG A 19 -1.32 -3.85 -44.14
N PRO A 20 -2.04 -3.11 -45.01
CA PRO A 20 -1.53 -2.74 -46.32
C PRO A 20 -0.22 -1.94 -46.27
N GLU A 21 -0.02 -1.11 -45.24
CA GLU A 21 1.23 -0.36 -45.07
C GLU A 21 2.42 -1.28 -44.78
N GLN A 22 2.24 -2.24 -43.85
CA GLN A 22 3.28 -3.22 -43.49
C GLN A 22 3.57 -4.18 -44.64
N ARG A 23 2.55 -4.51 -45.44
CA ARG A 23 2.71 -5.33 -46.63
C ARG A 23 3.59 -4.64 -47.67
N ALA A 24 3.34 -3.36 -47.96
CA ALA A 24 4.13 -2.59 -48.91
C ALA A 24 5.59 -2.43 -48.45
N GLU A 25 5.80 -2.28 -47.13
CA GLU A 25 7.13 -2.35 -46.53
C GLU A 25 7.80 -3.69 -46.85
N VAL A 26 7.21 -4.83 -46.44
CA VAL A 26 7.79 -6.16 -46.70
C VAL A 26 8.11 -6.38 -48.18
N GLU A 27 7.20 -6.03 -49.09
CA GLU A 27 7.39 -6.13 -50.54
C GLU A 27 8.60 -5.30 -51.03
N ALA A 28 8.77 -4.08 -50.51
CA ALA A 28 9.90 -3.22 -50.88
C ALA A 28 11.25 -3.84 -50.47
N HIS A 29 11.34 -4.53 -49.33
CA HIS A 29 12.57 -5.18 -48.93
C HIS A 29 12.80 -6.52 -49.64
N LEU A 30 11.75 -7.32 -49.88
CA LEU A 30 11.86 -8.53 -50.69
C LEU A 30 12.38 -8.24 -52.12
N ALA A 31 12.09 -7.04 -52.66
CA ALA A 31 12.63 -6.62 -53.95
C ALA A 31 14.14 -6.31 -53.94
N VAL A 32 14.73 -6.01 -52.78
CA VAL A 32 16.12 -5.55 -52.64
C VAL A 32 17.02 -6.61 -52.01
N CYS A 33 16.50 -7.42 -51.09
CA CYS A 33 17.25 -8.43 -50.35
C CYS A 33 17.02 -9.83 -50.91
N ALA A 34 18.04 -10.38 -51.57
CA ALA A 34 17.98 -11.73 -52.15
C ALA A 34 17.74 -12.84 -51.11
N ALA A 35 18.34 -12.72 -49.92
CA ALA A 35 18.19 -13.72 -48.85
C ALA A 35 16.74 -13.81 -48.34
N CYS A 36 16.10 -12.67 -48.10
CA CYS A 36 14.70 -12.65 -47.68
C CYS A 36 13.76 -13.09 -48.82
N ALA A 37 14.08 -12.79 -50.08
CA ALA A 37 13.31 -13.25 -51.23
C ALA A 37 13.38 -14.78 -51.41
N GLU A 38 14.53 -15.40 -51.16
CA GLU A 38 14.70 -16.85 -51.16
C GLU A 38 13.90 -17.49 -50.03
N LEU A 39 14.01 -16.97 -48.81
CA LEU A 39 13.23 -17.45 -47.66
C LEU A 39 11.71 -17.41 -47.91
N HIS A 40 11.21 -16.32 -48.52
CA HIS A 40 9.81 -16.22 -48.92
C HIS A 40 9.42 -17.26 -49.97
N ARG A 41 10.28 -17.50 -50.98
CA ARG A 41 10.05 -18.51 -52.02
C ARG A 41 10.02 -19.93 -51.45
N ASP A 42 10.93 -20.24 -50.53
CA ASP A 42 10.98 -21.56 -49.89
C ASP A 42 9.75 -21.79 -49.02
N SER A 43 9.35 -20.80 -48.23
CA SER A 43 8.18 -20.87 -47.36
C SER A 43 6.88 -21.06 -48.16
N THR A 44 6.69 -20.27 -49.22
CA THR A 44 5.53 -20.43 -50.13
C THR A 44 5.56 -21.73 -50.93
N GLY A 45 6.76 -22.21 -51.28
CA GLY A 45 6.95 -23.52 -51.92
C GLY A 45 6.50 -24.69 -51.03
N VAL A 46 6.80 -24.62 -49.73
CA VAL A 46 6.33 -25.62 -48.74
C VAL A 46 4.81 -25.60 -48.62
N LEU A 47 4.19 -24.42 -48.54
CA LEU A 47 2.72 -24.32 -48.50
C LEU A 47 2.07 -24.90 -49.76
N GLY A 48 2.58 -24.55 -50.95
CA GLY A 48 2.10 -25.13 -52.20
C GLY A 48 2.33 -26.65 -52.30
N PHE A 49 3.32 -27.20 -51.58
CA PHE A 49 3.49 -28.64 -51.43
C PHE A 49 2.40 -29.25 -50.54
N LEU A 50 2.12 -28.64 -49.40
CA LEU A 50 1.12 -29.10 -48.43
C LEU A 50 -0.31 -29.03 -49.00
N GLU A 51 -0.63 -28.03 -49.81
CA GLU A 51 -1.94 -27.88 -50.46
C GLU A 51 -2.28 -29.03 -51.43
N ARG A 52 -1.29 -29.79 -51.89
CA ARG A 52 -1.54 -30.99 -52.72
C ARG A 52 -1.97 -32.21 -51.92
N ALA A 53 -1.94 -32.14 -50.59
CA ALA A 53 -2.46 -33.21 -49.76
C ALA A 53 -3.96 -33.42 -50.01
N ALA A 54 -4.43 -34.66 -49.89
CA ALA A 54 -5.84 -34.97 -50.07
C ALA A 54 -6.68 -34.20 -49.05
N ALA A 55 -7.74 -33.54 -49.53
CA ALA A 55 -8.71 -32.87 -48.67
C ALA A 55 -9.36 -33.90 -47.73
N VAL A 56 -9.26 -33.67 -46.42
CA VAL A 56 -9.87 -34.52 -45.40
C VAL A 56 -11.30 -34.04 -45.19
N GLU A 57 -12.28 -34.92 -45.41
CA GLU A 57 -13.68 -34.61 -45.12
C GLU A 57 -13.89 -34.42 -43.60
N PRO A 58 -14.34 -33.25 -43.14
CA PRO A 58 -14.56 -33.01 -41.71
C PRO A 58 -15.74 -33.84 -41.20
N PRO A 59 -15.68 -34.40 -39.98
CA PRO A 59 -16.79 -35.16 -39.42
C PRO A 59 -18.02 -34.27 -39.24
N PRO A 60 -19.25 -34.77 -39.49
CA PRO A 60 -20.47 -33.95 -39.50
C PRO A 60 -20.79 -33.30 -38.15
N SER A 61 -20.33 -33.89 -37.04
CA SER A 61 -20.49 -33.31 -35.69
C SER A 61 -19.60 -32.09 -35.43
N LEU A 62 -18.62 -31.81 -36.29
CA LEU A 62 -17.61 -30.78 -36.09
C LEU A 62 -18.22 -29.38 -36.21
N VAL A 63 -19.12 -29.16 -37.16
CA VAL A 63 -19.86 -27.90 -37.32
C VAL A 63 -20.67 -27.59 -36.07
N THR A 64 -21.44 -28.57 -35.57
CA THR A 64 -22.23 -28.44 -34.33
C THR A 64 -21.33 -28.14 -33.14
N ARG A 65 -20.18 -28.82 -33.03
CA ARG A 65 -19.23 -28.60 -31.93
C ARG A 65 -18.62 -27.20 -31.98
N ILE A 66 -18.21 -26.72 -33.16
CA ILE A 66 -17.71 -25.35 -33.32
C ILE A 66 -18.79 -24.34 -32.93
N LEU A 67 -20.02 -24.49 -33.40
CA LEU A 67 -21.11 -23.57 -33.07
C LEU A 67 -21.43 -23.49 -31.56
N HIS A 68 -21.31 -24.62 -30.85
CA HIS A 68 -21.63 -24.67 -29.42
C HIS A 68 -20.44 -24.43 -28.48
N GLN A 69 -19.21 -24.68 -28.93
CA GLN A 69 -18.01 -24.66 -28.07
C GLN A 69 -16.98 -23.62 -28.49
N ALA A 70 -17.00 -23.15 -29.74
CA ALA A 70 -16.12 -22.05 -30.10
C ALA A 70 -16.65 -20.80 -29.38
N PRO A 71 -15.85 -20.15 -28.52
CA PRO A 71 -16.17 -18.78 -28.16
C PRO A 71 -16.22 -18.02 -29.49
N VAL A 72 -17.39 -17.50 -29.85
CA VAL A 72 -17.58 -16.63 -31.03
C VAL A 72 -16.36 -15.75 -31.09
N SER A 73 -15.52 -15.92 -32.12
CA SER A 73 -14.23 -15.25 -32.24
C SER A 73 -14.44 -13.80 -31.90
N GLN A 74 -14.13 -13.44 -30.66
CA GLN A 74 -14.06 -12.05 -30.32
C GLN A 74 -12.81 -11.65 -31.10
N PRO A 75 -12.88 -10.67 -32.02
CA PRO A 75 -11.66 -10.01 -32.44
C PRO A 75 -10.90 -9.62 -31.16
N PRO A 76 -9.58 -9.40 -31.17
CA PRO A 76 -8.90 -8.77 -30.05
C PRO A 76 -9.54 -7.40 -29.81
N VAL A 77 -10.66 -7.40 -29.09
CA VAL A 77 -11.36 -6.25 -28.61
C VAL A 77 -10.52 -5.84 -27.43
N HIS A 78 -9.62 -4.91 -27.69
CA HIS A 78 -9.56 -3.76 -26.81
C HIS A 78 -11.02 -3.40 -26.49
N THR A 79 -11.40 -3.74 -25.27
CA THR A 79 -12.75 -4.01 -24.80
C THR A 79 -13.77 -2.94 -25.23
N ALA A 80 -14.48 -3.19 -26.32
CA ALA A 80 -15.69 -2.47 -26.66
C ALA A 80 -16.84 -3.00 -25.81
N ARG A 81 -16.76 -2.74 -24.50
CA ARG A 81 -17.83 -2.94 -23.52
C ARG A 81 -19.09 -2.22 -24.01
N THR A 82 -20.20 -2.96 -24.03
CA THR A 82 -21.58 -2.48 -24.19
C THR A 82 -21.81 -1.22 -23.36
N THR A 83 -22.59 -0.26 -23.86
CA THR A 83 -22.84 1.04 -23.17
C THR A 83 -23.30 0.89 -21.71
N PHE A 84 -24.03 -0.17 -21.38
CA PHE A 84 -24.43 -0.50 -20.01
C PHE A 84 -23.31 -1.20 -19.21
N GLY A 85 -22.51 -2.07 -19.83
CA GLY A 85 -21.32 -2.69 -19.25
C GLY A 85 -20.10 -1.76 -19.13
N ARG A 86 -20.06 -0.65 -19.87
CA ARG A 86 -19.09 0.45 -19.77
C ARG A 86 -19.30 1.29 -18.53
N LEU A 87 -20.55 1.56 -18.15
CA LEU A 87 -20.86 2.37 -16.98
C LEU A 87 -20.56 1.59 -15.68
N LEU A 88 -20.99 0.33 -15.61
CA LEU A 88 -20.71 -0.54 -14.47
C LEU A 88 -19.24 -0.98 -14.42
N GLY A 89 -18.66 -1.26 -15.60
CA GLY A 89 -17.25 -1.66 -15.74
C GLY A 89 -16.27 -0.57 -15.33
N ARG A 90 -16.56 0.72 -15.57
CA ARG A 90 -15.66 1.83 -15.23
C ARG A 90 -15.60 2.15 -13.74
N TRP A 91 -16.65 1.81 -12.98
CA TRP A 91 -16.65 1.93 -11.52
C TRP A 91 -15.98 0.73 -10.84
N LEU A 92 -16.00 -0.45 -11.49
CA LEU A 92 -15.42 -1.69 -10.97
C LEU A 92 -14.04 -2.05 -11.55
N GLU A 93 -13.57 -1.35 -12.59
CA GLU A 93 -12.25 -1.53 -13.22
C GLU A 93 -11.05 -1.31 -12.28
N PRO A 94 -11.06 -0.36 -11.33
CA PRO A 94 -9.93 -0.25 -10.41
C PRO A 94 -9.88 -1.43 -9.45
N VAL A 95 -11.01 -2.08 -9.13
CA VAL A 95 -11.07 -3.16 -8.11
C VAL A 95 -10.61 -4.51 -8.65
N LEU A 96 -10.64 -4.73 -9.98
CA LEU A 96 -10.26 -5.99 -10.61
C LEU A 96 -8.75 -6.12 -10.93
N GLN A 97 -7.89 -5.26 -10.38
CA GLN A 97 -6.44 -5.48 -10.46
C GLN A 97 -6.00 -6.53 -9.42
N PRO A 98 -5.15 -7.52 -9.80
CA PRO A 98 -4.66 -8.57 -8.90
C PRO A 98 -4.06 -8.06 -7.59
N ARG A 99 -3.51 -6.83 -7.62
CA ARG A 99 -2.89 -6.17 -6.47
C ARG A 99 -3.88 -5.68 -5.41
N LEU A 100 -5.09 -5.30 -5.81
CA LEU A 100 -6.12 -4.78 -4.90
C LEU A 100 -6.92 -5.90 -4.23
N ALA A 101 -7.02 -7.07 -4.85
CA ALA A 101 -7.61 -8.26 -4.22
C ALA A 101 -6.89 -8.63 -2.91
N MET A 102 -5.56 -8.55 -2.88
CA MET A 102 -4.76 -8.82 -1.68
C MET A 102 -5.02 -7.77 -0.58
N GLY A 103 -5.18 -6.50 -0.95
CA GLY A 103 -5.51 -5.42 0.00
C GLY A 103 -6.92 -5.56 0.57
N MET A 104 -7.91 -5.83 -0.28
CA MET A 104 -9.31 -6.04 0.13
C MET A 104 -9.44 -7.27 1.04
N ALA A 105 -8.71 -8.35 0.75
CA ALA A 105 -8.66 -9.52 1.63
C ALA A 105 -8.11 -9.17 3.02
N MET A 106 -7.04 -8.36 3.09
CA MET A 106 -6.45 -7.94 4.37
C MET A 106 -7.35 -6.99 5.16
N THR A 107 -8.05 -6.06 4.50
CA THR A 107 -8.99 -5.17 5.20
C THR A 107 -10.19 -5.95 5.71
N ILE A 108 -10.80 -6.82 4.89
CA ILE A 108 -11.91 -7.69 5.31
C ILE A 108 -11.50 -8.57 6.49
N LEU A 109 -10.30 -9.17 6.43
CA LEU A 109 -9.77 -10.00 7.51
C LEU A 109 -9.54 -9.18 8.80
N SER A 110 -9.00 -7.97 8.68
CA SER A 110 -8.77 -7.08 9.82
C SER A 110 -10.08 -6.64 10.48
N PHE A 111 -11.08 -6.26 9.68
CA PHE A 111 -12.42 -5.95 10.16
C PHE A 111 -13.11 -7.17 10.79
N ALA A 112 -12.96 -8.36 10.21
CA ALA A 112 -13.49 -9.60 10.78
C ALA A 112 -12.83 -9.95 12.12
N MET A 113 -11.52 -9.76 12.24
CA MET A 113 -10.79 -10.01 13.47
C MET A 113 -11.16 -9.00 14.56
N LEU A 114 -11.33 -7.72 14.19
CA LEU A 114 -11.78 -6.66 15.10
C LEU A 114 -13.22 -6.89 15.58
N GLY A 115 -14.12 -7.29 14.67
CA GLY A 115 -15.49 -7.69 15.03
C GLY A 115 -15.53 -8.92 15.96
N ARG A 116 -14.62 -9.88 15.75
CA ARG A 116 -14.46 -11.05 16.63
C ARG A 116 -13.94 -10.66 18.01
N PHE A 117 -13.00 -9.72 18.10
CA PHE A 117 -12.51 -9.18 19.37
C PHE A 117 -13.54 -8.30 20.10
N ALA A 118 -14.41 -7.63 19.34
CA ALA A 118 -15.55 -6.88 19.86
C ALA A 118 -16.70 -7.77 20.36
N GLY A 119 -16.57 -9.11 20.27
CA GLY A 119 -17.57 -10.05 20.78
C GLY A 119 -18.84 -10.12 19.94
N ILE A 120 -18.80 -9.63 18.69
CA ILE A 120 -19.91 -9.75 17.75
C ILE A 120 -19.92 -11.20 17.29
N GLU A 121 -20.59 -12.07 18.05
CA GLU A 121 -20.79 -13.46 17.67
C GLU A 121 -21.61 -13.49 16.37
N ALA A 122 -20.93 -13.69 15.24
CA ALA A 122 -21.48 -13.78 13.89
C ALA A 122 -22.46 -14.95 13.68
N ARG A 123 -22.95 -15.59 14.74
CA ARG A 123 -23.78 -16.79 14.68
C ARG A 123 -25.27 -16.49 14.46
N GLN A 124 -25.73 -15.25 14.66
CA GLN A 124 -27.07 -14.80 14.28
C GLN A 124 -27.16 -13.27 14.03
N LEU A 125 -26.43 -12.76 13.03
CA LEU A 125 -26.69 -11.40 12.56
C LEU A 125 -28.00 -11.37 11.78
N ARG A 126 -29.13 -11.15 12.48
CA ARG A 126 -30.39 -10.77 11.84
C ARG A 126 -30.20 -9.37 11.23
N PRO A 127 -30.57 -9.14 9.96
CA PRO A 127 -30.41 -7.84 9.31
C PRO A 127 -31.21 -6.69 9.96
N GLY A 128 -32.10 -6.99 10.92
CA GLY A 128 -32.82 -5.99 11.72
C GLY A 128 -32.05 -5.43 12.92
N ASP A 129 -30.93 -6.05 13.34
CA ASP A 129 -30.11 -5.58 14.48
C ASP A 129 -28.92 -4.68 14.07
N LEU A 130 -28.75 -4.41 12.77
CA LEU A 130 -27.86 -3.34 12.28
C LEU A 130 -28.51 -1.95 12.39
N GLN A 131 -29.18 -1.68 13.51
CA GLN A 131 -29.64 -0.32 13.81
C GLN A 131 -28.47 0.46 14.41
N PRO A 132 -28.10 1.62 13.83
CA PRO A 132 -26.91 2.37 14.25
C PRO A 132 -26.95 2.75 15.73
N ALA A 133 -28.14 2.98 16.30
CA ALA A 133 -28.31 3.32 17.72
C ALA A 133 -27.86 2.20 18.67
N LYS A 134 -28.20 0.94 18.38
CA LYS A 134 -27.83 -0.19 19.26
C LYS A 134 -26.34 -0.55 19.17
N VAL A 135 -25.73 -0.32 18.00
CA VAL A 135 -24.29 -0.49 17.82
C VAL A 135 -23.52 0.55 18.63
N TRP A 136 -24.01 1.80 18.67
CA TRP A 136 -23.45 2.84 19.52
C TRP A 136 -23.58 2.54 21.01
N GLU A 137 -24.75 2.06 21.45
CA GLU A 137 -24.99 1.70 22.84
C GLU A 137 -24.09 0.53 23.29
N ALA A 138 -23.95 -0.50 22.46
CA ALA A 138 -23.04 -1.62 22.74
C ALA A 138 -21.55 -1.21 22.75
N ALA A 139 -21.16 -0.28 21.87
CA ALA A 139 -19.80 0.25 21.82
C ALA A 139 -19.49 1.14 23.04
N GLU A 140 -20.44 1.96 23.47
CA GLU A 140 -20.33 2.85 24.62
C GLU A 140 -20.24 2.06 25.93
N ASP A 141 -21.06 1.02 26.07
CA ASP A 141 -20.99 0.06 27.18
C ASP A 141 -19.61 -0.61 27.29
N GLN A 142 -19.01 -0.98 26.15
CA GLN A 142 -17.69 -1.58 26.10
C GLN A 142 -16.58 -0.58 26.48
N ALA A 143 -16.69 0.66 25.99
CA ALA A 143 -15.75 1.73 26.30
C ALA A 143 -15.75 2.06 27.80
N ASN A 144 -16.93 2.18 28.40
CA ASN A 144 -17.09 2.43 29.83
C ASN A 144 -16.51 1.28 30.69
N ARG A 145 -16.71 0.03 30.28
CA ARG A 145 -16.10 -1.14 30.95
C ARG A 145 -14.57 -1.17 30.83
N ALA A 146 -14.01 -0.78 29.69
CA ALA A 146 -12.56 -0.71 29.50
C ALA A 146 -11.94 0.44 30.31
N TRP A 147 -12.60 1.61 30.31
CA TRP A 147 -12.21 2.77 31.09
C TRP A 147 -12.17 2.47 32.59
N THR A 148 -13.20 1.78 33.10
CA THR A 148 -13.28 1.37 34.51
C THR A 148 -12.13 0.42 34.89
N ARG A 149 -11.70 -0.47 33.98
CA ARG A 149 -10.52 -1.33 34.21
C ARG A 149 -9.22 -0.54 34.20
N ALA A 150 -9.07 0.41 33.28
CA ALA A 150 -7.88 1.25 33.18
C ALA A 150 -7.71 2.12 34.43
N VAL A 151 -8.79 2.74 34.91
CA VAL A 151 -8.78 3.54 36.15
C VAL A 151 -8.40 2.68 37.35
N LYS A 152 -9.00 1.48 37.50
CA LYS A 152 -8.65 0.57 38.61
C LYS A 152 -7.20 0.07 38.56
N TYR A 153 -6.64 -0.11 37.35
CA TYR A 153 -5.23 -0.48 37.19
C TYR A 153 -4.30 0.67 37.64
N TYR A 154 -4.61 1.90 37.26
CA TYR A 154 -3.83 3.07 37.68
C TYR A 154 -3.95 3.34 39.19
N ASP A 155 -5.13 3.17 39.77
CA ASP A 155 -5.37 3.38 41.20
C ASP A 155 -4.66 2.31 42.07
N SER A 156 -4.47 1.09 41.54
CA SER A 156 -3.67 0.05 42.20
C SER A 156 -2.17 0.27 42.04
N LEU A 157 -1.73 1.02 41.03
CA LEU A 157 -0.34 1.40 40.89
C LEU A 157 -0.02 2.48 41.94
N LYS A 158 0.69 2.05 42.97
CA LYS A 158 1.30 2.78 44.10
C LYS A 158 2.32 3.86 43.64
N ILE A 159 1.99 4.63 42.61
CA ILE A 159 2.81 5.66 41.95
C ILE A 159 3.02 6.86 42.87
N VAL A 160 2.01 7.22 43.67
CA VAL A 160 2.07 8.38 44.56
C VAL A 160 3.15 8.24 45.65
N TYR A 161 3.35 7.02 46.18
CA TYR A 161 4.41 6.77 47.16
C TYR A 161 5.81 6.90 46.54
N ILE A 162 5.97 6.36 45.32
CA ILE A 162 7.25 6.37 44.60
C ILE A 162 7.64 7.79 44.17
N LEU A 163 6.68 8.64 43.80
CA LEU A 163 6.99 10.04 43.50
C LEU A 163 7.38 10.84 44.75
N GLN A 164 6.70 10.65 45.89
CA GLN A 164 7.07 11.35 47.12
C GLN A 164 8.47 10.97 47.62
N SER A 165 8.85 9.69 47.50
CA SER A 165 10.20 9.27 47.88
C SER A 165 11.28 9.88 46.97
N ARG A 166 11.03 9.94 45.65
CA ARG A 166 12.01 10.50 44.69
C ARG A 166 12.20 12.01 44.81
N LEU A 167 11.13 12.75 45.10
CA LEU A 167 11.24 14.20 45.34
C LEU A 167 12.02 14.52 46.63
N ARG A 168 11.88 13.71 47.68
CA ARG A 168 12.66 13.88 48.92
C ARG A 168 14.15 13.62 48.70
N GLU A 169 14.49 12.59 47.94
CA GLU A 169 15.88 12.27 47.55
C GLU A 169 16.55 13.41 46.76
N ILE A 170 15.82 14.04 45.82
CA ILE A 170 16.33 15.18 45.03
C ILE A 170 16.46 16.44 45.89
N THR A 171 15.57 16.63 46.87
CA THR A 171 15.64 17.77 47.79
C THR A 171 16.83 17.64 48.76
N ASP A 172 17.11 16.43 49.26
CA ASP A 172 18.33 16.15 50.07
C ASP A 172 19.60 16.36 49.24
N THR A 173 19.66 15.83 48.02
CA THR A 173 20.84 15.95 47.15
C THR A 173 21.13 17.41 46.75
N GLY A 174 20.08 18.26 46.71
CA GLY A 174 20.21 19.69 46.46
C GLY A 174 20.84 20.49 47.61
N ASP A 175 20.81 19.98 48.85
CA ASP A 175 21.43 20.62 50.01
C ASP A 175 22.83 20.04 50.34
N ASP A 176 23.08 18.78 49.95
CA ASP A 176 24.35 18.06 50.17
C ASP A 176 25.45 18.35 49.13
N GLY A 177 25.12 19.08 48.06
CA GLY A 177 26.07 19.46 46.99
C GLY A 177 27.02 20.60 47.36
N LEU A 178 26.87 21.23 48.53
CA LEU A 178 27.84 22.16 49.11
C LEU A 178 28.71 21.38 50.10
N THR A 179 30.00 21.21 49.79
CA THR A 179 30.93 20.64 50.76
C THR A 179 31.01 21.55 52.00
N PRO A 180 31.33 21.02 53.20
CA PRO A 180 31.54 21.86 54.39
C PRO A 180 32.57 22.97 54.15
N GLU A 181 33.51 22.74 53.24
CA GLU A 181 34.52 23.70 52.79
C GLU A 181 33.91 24.85 51.99
N ASP A 182 32.95 24.58 51.09
CA ASP A 182 32.24 25.62 50.32
C ASP A 182 31.41 26.53 51.23
N ARG A 183 30.70 25.94 52.21
CA ARG A 183 29.96 26.70 53.25
C ARG A 183 30.89 27.53 54.15
N GLU A 184 32.12 27.08 54.39
CA GLU A 184 33.12 27.86 55.12
C GLU A 184 33.76 28.97 54.27
N GLN A 185 33.98 28.73 52.98
CA GLN A 185 34.47 29.73 52.03
C GLN A 185 33.46 30.86 51.82
N GLU A 186 32.17 30.56 51.66
CA GLU A 186 31.12 31.57 51.59
C GLU A 186 31.09 32.41 52.88
N ARG A 187 31.09 31.78 54.07
CA ARG A 187 31.16 32.50 55.35
C ARG A 187 32.42 33.39 55.48
N LYS A 188 33.59 32.93 55.01
CA LYS A 188 34.83 33.74 54.98
C LYS A 188 34.75 34.88 53.96
N LEU A 189 34.10 34.69 52.82
CA LEU A 189 33.83 35.73 51.81
C LEU A 189 32.90 36.81 52.37
N GLU A 190 31.83 36.42 53.05
CA GLU A 190 30.92 37.37 53.72
C GLU A 190 31.62 38.14 54.84
N GLN A 191 32.45 37.46 55.64
CA GLN A 191 33.21 38.07 56.72
C GLN A 191 34.28 39.05 56.22
N LYS A 192 34.97 38.73 55.10
CA LYS A 192 35.91 39.66 54.43
C LYS A 192 35.21 40.86 53.79
N ARG A 193 34.03 40.66 53.23
CA ARG A 193 33.18 41.74 52.69
C ARG A 193 32.70 42.70 53.79
N GLY A 194 32.59 42.23 55.03
CA GLY A 194 32.26 43.04 56.21
C GLY A 194 33.47 43.69 56.92
N THR A 195 34.72 43.40 56.57
CA THR A 195 35.92 43.87 57.30
C THR A 195 36.89 44.73 56.49
N ALA A 196 36.56 45.13 55.27
CA ALA A 196 37.27 46.19 54.56
C ALA A 196 36.65 47.57 54.84
N THR A 197 37.24 48.23 55.83
CA THR A 197 37.24 49.68 56.12
C THR A 197 36.30 50.20 57.23
N PRO A 198 36.86 50.56 58.39
CA PRO A 198 36.22 51.32 59.46
C PRO A 198 36.29 52.85 59.27
N MET A 199 35.31 53.53 59.89
CA MET A 199 35.23 54.94 60.31
C MET A 199 36.52 55.79 60.26
N GLU A 200 36.45 56.95 59.60
CA GLU A 200 37.24 58.14 59.95
C GLU A 200 36.29 59.28 60.33
N GLU A 201 36.71 60.02 61.35
CA GLU A 201 35.96 60.92 62.20
C GLU A 201 36.30 62.39 61.86
N ASN A 202 35.32 63.27 62.09
CA ASN A 202 35.50 64.62 62.65
C ASN A 202 35.56 65.89 61.75
N SER A 203 34.71 66.83 62.18
CA SER A 203 34.90 68.30 62.27
C SER A 203 34.66 69.19 61.04
N GLY A 204 33.66 70.08 61.15
CA GLY A 204 33.60 71.31 60.34
C GLY A 204 32.22 71.94 60.19
N ALA A 205 31.86 72.81 61.14
CA ALA A 205 30.58 73.54 61.28
C ALA A 205 30.33 74.62 60.17
N PRO A 206 29.14 75.25 60.13
CA PRO A 206 28.62 75.95 58.95
C PRO A 206 29.01 77.43 58.87
N ARG A 207 29.09 77.97 57.65
CA ARG A 207 28.65 79.31 57.26
C ARG A 207 28.65 79.47 55.74
#